data_AF-A0A269P9U9-F1
#
_entry.id   AF-A0A269P9U9-F1
#
_cell.length_a   1.000
_cell.length_b   1.000
_cell.length_c   1.000
_cell.angle_alpha   90.00
_cell.angle_beta   90.00
_cell.angle_gamma   90.00
#
_symmetry.space_group_name_H-M   'P 1'
#
loop_
_entity.id
_entity.type
_entity.pdbx_description
1 polymer ?
#
loop_
_entity_poly.entity_id
_entity_poly.type
_entity_poly.pdbx_seq_one_letter_code
_entity_poly.pdbx_strand_id
1 'polypeptide(L)'
;RRQWVEDKLLELAKVFCIEVCAYAVMSNHTHVVLYVDDKKANRLNDKAILIRWHKLFKGTLLTQKYLQGEKLSKAEYFFLNRTIEEYRTQLADISWFMRVLNEDIARKANREDNCTGRFW
;
A
#
# COMPACT_ATOMS: atom_id res chain seq x y z
N ARG A 1 10.24 4.43 18.81
CA ARG A 1 9.32 4.38 17.64
C ARG A 1 9.93 4.83 16.30
N ARG A 2 11.10 5.53 16.24
CA ARG A 2 11.70 5.98 14.95
C ARG A 2 11.98 4.84 13.96
N GLN A 3 12.65 3.79 14.43
CA GLN A 3 12.96 2.61 13.61
C GLN A 3 11.70 2.00 12.96
N TRP A 4 10.56 1.99 13.68
CA TRP A 4 9.31 1.47 13.12
C TRP A 4 8.85 2.28 11.91
N VAL A 5 9.01 3.60 11.94
CA VAL A 5 8.69 4.49 10.82
C VAL A 5 9.61 4.19 9.64
N GLU A 6 10.92 4.11 9.89
CA GLU A 6 11.92 3.83 8.84
C GLU A 6 11.70 2.46 8.18
N ASP A 7 11.53 1.41 8.98
CA ASP A 7 11.29 0.06 8.49
C ASP A 7 10.03 -0.01 7.62
N LYS A 8 8.93 0.60 8.11
CA LYS A 8 7.66 0.58 7.39
C LYS A 8 7.72 1.43 6.13
N LEU A 9 8.37 2.59 6.17
CA LEU A 9 8.57 3.45 5.01
C LEU A 9 9.30 2.70 3.88
N LEU A 10 10.41 2.02 4.21
CA LEU A 10 11.20 1.26 3.24
C LEU A 10 10.47 -0.01 2.76
N GLU A 11 9.65 -0.64 3.60
CA GLU A 11 8.77 -1.74 3.20
C GLU A 11 7.74 -1.28 2.16
N LEU A 12 7.06 -0.15 2.42
CA LEU A 12 6.04 0.39 1.52
C LEU A 12 6.62 0.81 0.18
N ALA A 13 7.83 1.39 0.15
CA ALA A 13 8.53 1.75 -1.09
C ALA A 13 8.78 0.54 -2.01
N LYS A 14 8.89 -0.68 -1.45
CA LYS A 14 9.06 -1.92 -2.25
C LYS A 14 7.73 -2.41 -2.85
N VAL A 15 6.61 -2.00 -2.28
CA VAL A 15 5.27 -2.47 -2.70
C VAL A 15 4.57 -1.45 -3.59
N PHE A 16 4.57 -0.18 -3.21
CA PHE A 16 3.96 0.92 -3.98
C PHE A 16 4.76 1.22 -5.25
N CYS A 17 4.10 1.94 -6.16
CA CYS A 17 4.73 2.62 -7.31
C CYS A 17 5.19 4.02 -6.90
N ILE A 18 5.78 4.12 -5.70
CA ILE A 18 6.31 5.35 -5.12
C ILE A 18 7.71 5.06 -4.60
N GLU A 19 8.66 5.91 -4.98
CA GLU A 19 10.03 5.84 -4.52
C GLU A 19 10.26 6.84 -3.38
N VAL A 20 11.06 6.45 -2.40
CA VAL A 20 11.49 7.31 -1.30
C VAL A 20 12.85 7.88 -1.67
N CYS A 21 12.89 9.14 -2.08
CA CYS A 21 14.13 9.81 -2.50
C CYS A 21 14.97 10.25 -1.30
N ALA A 22 14.31 10.71 -0.24
CA ALA A 22 14.94 11.11 1.02
C ALA A 22 13.92 11.02 2.16
N TYR A 23 14.41 10.83 3.38
CA TYR A 23 13.57 10.91 4.58
C TYR A 23 14.39 11.35 5.80
N ALA A 24 13.72 11.93 6.79
CA ALA A 24 14.27 12.26 8.09
C ALA A 24 13.23 12.00 9.18
N VAL A 25 13.52 11.11 10.12
CA VAL A 25 12.63 10.78 11.26
C VAL A 25 13.18 11.44 12.52
N MET A 26 12.47 12.43 13.05
CA MET A 26 12.83 13.14 14.27
C MET A 26 11.99 12.68 15.47
N SER A 27 12.21 13.28 16.64
CA SER A 27 11.43 12.97 17.85
C SER A 27 9.97 13.41 17.77
N ASN A 28 9.66 14.46 17.01
CA ASN A 28 8.35 15.11 16.98
C ASN A 28 7.68 15.14 15.59
N HIS A 29 8.41 14.86 14.50
CA HIS A 29 7.84 14.80 13.16
C HIS A 29 8.73 14.01 12.20
N THR A 30 8.23 13.76 10.99
CA THR A 30 8.95 13.08 9.91
C THR A 30 8.87 13.92 8.63
N HIS A 31 9.98 14.06 7.92
CA HIS A 31 10.01 14.56 6.54
C HIS A 31 10.25 13.42 5.57
N VAL A 32 9.51 13.37 4.48
CA VAL A 32 9.68 12.37 3.43
C VAL A 32 9.59 13.06 2.07
N VAL A 33 10.56 12.79 1.20
CA VAL A 33 10.56 13.21 -0.20
C VAL A 33 10.22 11.99 -1.04
N LEU A 34 9.10 12.07 -1.75
CA LEU A 34 8.53 10.97 -2.52
C LEU A 34 8.54 11.29 -4.01
N TYR A 35 8.82 10.29 -4.84
CA TYR A 35 8.61 10.33 -6.28
C TYR A 35 7.52 9.34 -6.66
N VAL A 36 6.45 9.82 -7.29
CA VAL A 36 5.37 8.97 -7.80
C VAL A 36 5.76 8.47 -9.19
N ASP A 37 5.88 7.15 -9.33
CA ASP A 37 6.26 6.50 -10.59
C ASP A 37 5.02 5.96 -11.31
N ASP A 38 4.24 6.87 -11.89
CA ASP A 38 3.06 6.53 -12.70
C ASP A 38 3.44 5.67 -13.92
N LYS A 39 4.66 5.80 -14.42
CA LYS A 39 5.16 4.99 -15.54
C LYS A 39 5.29 3.53 -15.12
N LYS A 40 5.84 3.26 -13.92
CA LYS A 40 5.86 1.93 -13.33
C LYS A 40 4.45 1.44 -13.06
N ALA A 41 3.59 2.26 -12.48
CA ALA A 41 2.18 1.89 -12.26
C ALA A 41 1.53 1.42 -13.56
N ASN A 42 1.69 2.14 -14.68
CA ASN A 42 1.11 1.78 -15.98
C ASN A 42 1.79 0.59 -16.68
N ARG A 43 3.09 0.35 -16.44
CA ARG A 43 3.83 -0.78 -17.03
C ARG A 43 3.52 -2.12 -16.36
N LEU A 44 3.06 -2.13 -15.11
CA LEU A 44 2.75 -3.38 -14.41
C LEU A 44 1.53 -4.07 -15.01
N ASN A 45 1.61 -5.39 -15.16
CA ASN A 45 0.43 -6.16 -15.52
C ASN A 45 -0.52 -6.31 -14.32
N ASP A 46 -1.76 -6.68 -14.62
CA ASP A 46 -2.86 -6.86 -13.67
C ASP A 46 -2.51 -7.80 -12.52
N LYS A 47 -1.85 -8.93 -12.81
CA LYS A 47 -1.37 -9.88 -11.79
C LYS A 47 -0.37 -9.22 -10.84
N ALA A 48 0.54 -8.40 -11.37
CA ALA A 48 1.55 -7.68 -10.61
C ALA A 48 0.96 -6.58 -9.72
N ILE A 49 -0.14 -5.93 -10.13
CA ILE A 49 -0.90 -5.00 -9.29
C ILE A 49 -1.54 -5.74 -8.13
N LEU A 50 -2.24 -6.85 -8.41
CA LEU A 50 -2.90 -7.64 -7.38
C LEU A 50 -1.91 -8.24 -6.36
N ILE A 51 -0.78 -8.80 -6.82
CA ILE A 51 0.25 -9.34 -5.93
C ILE A 51 0.80 -8.24 -5.01
N ARG A 52 1.03 -7.01 -5.52
CA ARG A 52 1.48 -5.89 -4.68
C ARG A 52 0.42 -5.51 -3.65
N TRP A 53 -0.82 -5.37 -4.08
CA TRP A 53 -1.94 -5.07 -3.18
C TRP A 53 -2.07 -6.12 -2.07
N HIS A 54 -1.95 -7.40 -2.43
CA HIS A 54 -2.10 -8.53 -1.50
C HIS A 54 -0.97 -8.64 -0.47
N LYS A 55 0.17 -7.96 -0.67
CA LYS A 55 1.22 -7.86 0.35
C LYS A 55 0.82 -6.98 1.53
N LEU A 56 -0.09 -6.03 1.33
CA LEU A 56 -0.50 -5.06 2.34
C LEU A 56 -1.91 -5.33 2.87
N PHE A 57 -2.77 -5.86 2.01
CA PHE A 57 -4.18 -6.09 2.30
C PHE A 57 -4.58 -7.50 1.90
N LYS A 58 -5.67 -8.03 2.46
CA LYS A 58 -6.15 -9.37 2.09
C LYS A 58 -6.69 -9.46 0.66
N GLY A 59 -7.06 -8.33 0.05
CA GLY A 59 -7.79 -8.28 -1.22
C GLY A 59 -9.23 -8.81 -1.10
N THR A 60 -9.89 -8.95 -2.24
CA THR A 60 -11.24 -9.56 -2.34
C THR A 60 -11.16 -11.02 -2.80
N LEU A 61 -12.21 -11.80 -2.55
CA LEU A 61 -12.30 -13.18 -3.04
C LEU A 61 -12.08 -13.25 -4.56
N LEU A 62 -12.66 -12.30 -5.31
CA LEU A 62 -12.52 -12.20 -6.77
C LEU A 62 -11.05 -12.04 -7.20
N THR A 63 -10.30 -11.16 -6.53
CA THR A 63 -8.87 -10.96 -6.84
C THR A 63 -8.02 -12.18 -6.45
N GLN A 64 -8.40 -12.91 -5.40
CA GLN A 64 -7.71 -14.15 -5.01
C GLN A 64 -7.96 -15.28 -6.02
N LYS A 65 -9.22 -15.47 -6.46
CA LYS A 65 -9.58 -16.42 -7.51
C LYS A 65 -8.78 -16.19 -8.80
N TYR A 66 -8.68 -14.92 -9.22
CA TYR A 66 -7.87 -14.56 -10.39
C TYR A 66 -6.40 -14.94 -10.21
N LEU A 67 -5.80 -14.66 -9.06
CA LEU A 67 -4.40 -15.01 -8.78
C LEU A 67 -4.17 -16.52 -8.73
N GLN A 68 -5.17 -17.29 -8.33
CA GLN A 68 -5.17 -18.76 -8.30
C GLN A 68 -5.40 -19.39 -9.68
N GLY A 69 -5.73 -18.59 -10.71
CA GLY A 69 -6.00 -19.06 -12.06
C GLY A 69 -7.37 -19.71 -12.24
N GLU A 70 -8.32 -19.45 -11.33
CA GLU A 70 -9.69 -19.90 -11.48
C GLU A 70 -10.38 -19.23 -12.68
N LYS A 71 -11.32 -19.94 -13.30
CA LYS A 71 -12.12 -19.38 -14.39
C LYS A 71 -13.13 -18.38 -13.83
N LEU A 72 -13.06 -17.16 -14.32
CA LEU A 72 -14.03 -16.10 -14.01
C LEU A 72 -15.05 -15.97 -15.15
N SER A 73 -16.28 -15.67 -14.79
CA SER A 73 -17.34 -15.26 -15.71
C SER A 73 -17.06 -13.87 -16.31
N LYS A 74 -17.76 -13.50 -17.38
CA LYS A 74 -17.63 -12.16 -17.99
C LYS A 74 -17.96 -11.04 -17.00
N ALA A 75 -18.97 -11.23 -16.16
CA ALA A 75 -19.34 -10.26 -15.12
C ALA A 75 -18.26 -10.14 -14.05
N GLU A 76 -17.69 -11.26 -13.60
CA GLU A 76 -16.56 -11.26 -12.65
C GLU A 76 -15.33 -10.57 -13.23
N TYR A 77 -15.00 -10.78 -14.50
CA TYR A 77 -13.92 -10.04 -15.17
C TYR A 77 -14.18 -8.53 -15.23
N PHE A 78 -15.42 -8.11 -15.47
CA PHE A 78 -15.78 -6.70 -15.47
C PHE A 78 -15.49 -6.04 -14.10
N PHE A 79 -15.95 -6.66 -13.01
CA PHE A 79 -15.68 -6.14 -11.66
C PHE A 79 -14.20 -6.22 -11.30
N LEU A 80 -13.53 -7.31 -11.68
CA LEU A 80 -12.10 -7.50 -11.44
C LEU A 80 -11.28 -6.37 -12.07
N ASN A 81 -11.51 -6.08 -13.36
CA ASN A 81 -10.76 -5.05 -14.08
C ASN A 81 -10.93 -3.68 -13.43
N ARG A 82 -12.15 -3.36 -12.99
CA ARG A 82 -12.41 -2.11 -12.25
C ARG A 82 -11.64 -2.07 -10.92
N THR A 83 -11.66 -3.16 -10.15
CA THR A 83 -10.89 -3.26 -8.89
C THR A 83 -9.38 -3.15 -9.13
N ILE A 84 -8.87 -3.74 -10.21
CA ILE A 84 -7.44 -3.66 -10.55
C ILE A 84 -7.04 -2.22 -10.87
N GLU A 85 -7.87 -1.50 -11.62
CA GLU A 85 -7.60 -0.10 -11.96
C GLU A 85 -7.64 0.82 -10.72
N GLU A 86 -8.60 0.57 -9.83
CA GLU A 86 -8.64 1.21 -8.52
C GLU A 86 -7.34 0.94 -7.73
N TYR A 87 -6.89 -0.32 -7.63
CA TYR A 87 -5.65 -0.66 -6.91
C TYR A 87 -4.40 -0.08 -7.59
N ARG A 88 -4.36 -0.02 -8.92
CA ARG A 88 -3.26 0.59 -9.69
C ARG A 88 -3.12 2.06 -9.33
N THR A 89 -4.24 2.79 -9.31
CA THR A 89 -4.28 4.20 -8.90
C THR A 89 -3.84 4.36 -7.45
N GLN A 90 -4.34 3.51 -6.54
CA GLN A 90 -4.03 3.60 -5.12
C GLN A 90 -2.57 3.27 -4.81
N LEU A 91 -1.95 2.33 -5.54
CA LEU A 91 -0.52 2.01 -5.42
C LEU A 91 0.40 3.13 -5.94
N ALA A 92 -0.12 4.13 -6.65
CA ALA A 92 0.59 5.33 -7.06
C ALA A 92 0.16 6.59 -6.25
N ASP A 93 -0.76 6.46 -5.30
CA ASP A 93 -1.31 7.59 -4.56
C ASP A 93 -0.57 7.85 -3.23
N ILE A 94 -0.07 9.07 -3.06
CA ILE A 94 0.66 9.49 -1.86
C ILE A 94 -0.22 9.39 -0.60
N SER A 95 -1.51 9.71 -0.70
CA SER A 95 -2.43 9.67 0.45
C SER A 95 -2.63 8.24 0.93
N TRP A 96 -2.71 7.26 0.02
CA TRP A 96 -2.74 5.84 0.34
C TRP A 96 -1.43 5.36 0.95
N PHE A 97 -0.29 5.77 0.39
CA PHE A 97 1.02 5.45 0.96
C PHE A 97 1.12 5.92 2.41
N MET A 98 0.80 7.19 2.66
CA MET A 98 0.85 7.79 4.00
C MET A 98 -0.20 7.20 4.94
N ARG A 99 -1.39 6.83 4.44
CA ARG A 99 -2.42 6.17 5.24
C ARG A 99 -1.91 4.83 5.80
N VAL A 100 -1.31 4.00 4.96
CA VAL A 100 -0.79 2.69 5.39
C VAL A 100 0.39 2.84 6.34
N LEU A 101 1.28 3.81 6.08
CA LEU A 101 2.39 4.14 6.98
C LEU A 101 1.85 4.53 8.36
N ASN A 102 0.95 5.52 8.43
CA ASN A 102 0.47 6.06 9.68
C ASN A 102 -0.37 5.05 10.47
N GLU A 103 -1.20 4.25 9.80
CA GLU A 103 -2.03 3.24 10.46
C GLU A 103 -1.16 2.18 11.18
N ASP A 104 -0.10 1.68 10.54
CA ASP A 104 0.78 0.68 11.14
C ASP A 104 1.47 1.23 12.40
N ILE A 105 1.99 2.45 12.32
CA ILE A 105 2.64 3.12 13.46
C ILE A 105 1.63 3.41 14.57
N ALA A 106 0.42 3.87 14.23
CA ALA A 106 -0.64 4.11 15.20
C ALA A 106 -1.01 2.84 15.96
N ARG A 107 -1.20 1.72 15.24
CA ARG A 107 -1.54 0.43 15.87
C ARG A 107 -0.44 -0.07 16.79
N LYS A 108 0.83 0.07 16.40
CA LYS A 108 1.97 -0.32 17.23
C LYS A 108 2.09 0.56 18.48
N ALA A 109 1.97 1.87 18.33
CA ALA A 109 1.99 2.84 19.43
C ALA A 109 0.85 2.59 20.42
N ASN A 110 -0.38 2.49 19.93
CA ASN A 110 -1.57 2.25 20.75
C ASN A 110 -1.47 0.92 21.54
N ARG A 111 -0.90 -0.11 20.92
CA ARG A 111 -0.67 -1.40 21.60
C ARG A 111 0.40 -1.29 22.68
N GLU A 112 1.49 -0.58 22.43
CA GLU A 112 2.56 -0.34 23.42
C GLU A 112 2.05 0.47 24.61
N ASP A 113 1.21 1.48 24.36
CA ASP A 113 0.68 2.41 25.37
C ASP A 113 -0.63 1.91 26.02
N ASN A 114 -1.15 0.75 25.60
CA ASN A 114 -2.47 0.24 25.99
C ASN A 114 -3.59 1.29 25.87
N CYS A 115 -3.56 2.07 24.79
CA CYS A 115 -4.50 3.15 24.52
C CYS A 115 -5.19 2.95 23.17
N THR A 116 -6.17 3.81 22.88
CA THR A 116 -6.83 3.88 21.57
C THR A 116 -6.78 5.32 21.08
N GLY A 117 -6.81 5.49 19.76
CA GLY A 117 -6.82 6.82 19.16
C GLY A 117 -6.05 6.90 17.86
N ARG A 118 -6.00 8.11 17.33
CA ARG A 118 -5.26 8.44 16.13
C ARG A 118 -3.82 8.83 16.51
N PHE A 119 -2.87 8.32 15.75
CA PHE A 119 -1.48 8.74 15.81
C PHE A 119 -1.25 9.64 14.60
N TRP A 120 -0.81 10.88 14.85
CA TRP A 120 -0.74 12.02 13.90
C TRP A 120 -2.07 12.70 13.54
#